data_AF-A0A848VT75-F1
#
_entry.id   AF-A0A848VT75-F1
#
_cell.length_a   1.000
_cell.length_b   1.000
_cell.length_c   1.000
_cell.angle_alpha   90.00
_cell.angle_beta   90.00
_cell.angle_gamma   90.00
#
_symmetry.space_group_name_H-M   'P 1'
#
loop_
_entity.id
_entity.type
_entity.pdbx_description
1 polymer ?
#
loop_
_entity_poly.entity_id
_entity_poly.type
_entity_poly.pdbx_seq_one_letter_code
_entity_poly.pdbx_strand_id
1 'polypeptide(L)'
;MNAEQEKHLTRFVARLEKRIRTLEATSLRYSRFRLSLFLLGAVTTTLAFDRMEAGSGWLILLGFIGMFVVVTRMHDRIHASLRRHRVYKAIKQRHLARIHRDWKGLGPGFDELAPEGHPFAADLDLLGPRSLHHLLDTSFSTGGRARLAAWLTARVPDPAMARSRQTLVKELVPKSAFRDRIALLSQVSGSPGSETRFDGVVLTEWLERRRDDERIRPLLRMLWGLAGLNVLFVTTHVAGLTGPWWAFSLTAYAALYVLNGRMYADLFDEAEFLHTQLERFRPVVGRLESYRFSDGSALGRHLAPFRDDERPSVHLARATRLAMAASAQKSEILRLAANILVPWDLYFTYRLAREKESLRTLLPRWLETVYDLEAAGSLATYADLNPTATFPDIHEAAASPLLVASGLTHPLLSSAEAVRNDLKYEATPSIT
;
A
#
# COMPACT_ATOMS: atom_id res chain seq x y z
N MET A 1 -11.29 21.15 25.79
CA MET A 1 -11.18 20.76 24.38
C MET A 1 -10.55 19.37 24.20
N ASN A 2 -9.33 19.09 24.70
CA ASN A 2 -8.73 17.73 24.64
C ASN A 2 -9.63 16.61 25.19
N ALA A 3 -10.23 16.81 26.36
CA ALA A 3 -11.09 15.80 26.99
C ALA A 3 -12.37 15.46 26.19
N GLU A 4 -12.88 16.37 25.36
CA GLU A 4 -14.06 16.12 24.53
C GLU A 4 -13.70 15.28 23.30
N GLN A 5 -12.58 15.60 22.66
CA GLN A 5 -12.06 14.83 21.54
C GLN A 5 -11.65 13.43 21.97
N GLU A 6 -11.00 13.28 23.12
CA GLU A 6 -10.68 12.00 23.74
C GLU A 6 -11.94 11.16 23.99
N LYS A 7 -12.98 11.75 24.59
CA LYS A 7 -14.29 11.10 24.79
C LYS A 7 -14.90 10.65 23.45
N HIS A 8 -14.82 11.49 22.42
CA HIS A 8 -15.33 11.15 21.09
C HIS A 8 -14.56 9.97 20.47
N LEU A 9 -13.22 9.98 20.50
CA LEU A 9 -12.40 8.87 20.01
C LEU A 9 -12.67 7.58 20.79
N THR A 10 -12.78 7.64 22.11
CA THR A 10 -13.06 6.48 22.97
C THR A 10 -14.41 5.84 22.63
N ARG A 11 -15.47 6.66 22.49
CA ARG A 11 -16.78 6.17 22.04
C ARG A 11 -16.72 5.58 20.63
N PHE A 12 -15.91 6.15 19.75
CA PHE A 12 -15.72 5.64 18.39
C PHE A 12 -15.04 4.26 18.38
N VAL A 13 -13.98 4.07 19.17
CA VAL A 13 -13.30 2.79 19.34
C VAL A 13 -14.25 1.73 19.90
N ALA A 14 -15.05 2.06 20.92
CA ALA A 14 -16.04 1.15 21.48
C ALA A 14 -17.10 0.72 20.44
N ARG A 15 -17.55 1.65 19.58
CA ARG A 15 -18.47 1.33 18.46
C ARG A 15 -17.84 0.38 17.46
N LEU A 16 -16.58 0.60 17.07
CA LEU A 16 -15.85 -0.30 16.17
C LEU A 16 -15.70 -1.69 16.78
N GLU A 17 -15.40 -1.77 18.07
CA GLU A 17 -15.26 -3.05 18.78
C GLU A 17 -16.57 -3.84 18.85
N LYS A 18 -17.71 -3.16 19.09
CA LYS A 18 -19.03 -3.79 18.97
C LYS A 18 -19.26 -4.33 17.55
N ARG A 19 -18.90 -3.56 16.52
CA ARG A 19 -19.06 -3.98 15.11
C ARG A 19 -18.17 -5.18 14.77
N ILE A 20 -16.92 -5.19 15.23
CA ILE A 20 -15.99 -6.32 15.05
C ILE A 20 -16.58 -7.59 15.67
N ARG A 21 -17.06 -7.54 16.91
CA ARG A 21 -17.70 -8.69 17.58
C ARG A 21 -18.90 -9.23 16.80
N THR A 22 -19.76 -8.36 16.26
CA THR A 22 -20.90 -8.81 15.42
C THR A 22 -20.44 -9.49 14.13
N LEU A 23 -19.39 -8.99 13.50
CA LEU A 23 -18.85 -9.57 12.27
C LEU A 23 -18.12 -10.90 12.54
N GLU A 24 -17.46 -11.06 13.68
CA GLU A 24 -16.83 -12.31 14.12
C GLU A 24 -17.87 -13.40 14.35
N ALA A 25 -18.96 -13.08 15.06
CA ALA A 25 -20.09 -13.98 15.24
C ALA A 25 -20.72 -14.38 13.89
N THR A 26 -20.81 -13.43 12.95
CA THR A 26 -21.31 -13.71 11.59
C THR A 26 -20.34 -14.61 10.82
N SER A 27 -19.04 -14.34 10.87
CA SER A 27 -18.00 -15.17 10.21
C SER A 27 -18.06 -16.63 10.71
N LEU A 28 -18.22 -16.84 12.02
CA LEU A 28 -18.38 -18.18 12.62
C LEU A 28 -19.63 -18.91 12.08
N ARG A 29 -20.77 -18.21 11.92
CA ARG A 29 -21.98 -18.79 11.33
C ARG A 29 -21.76 -19.23 9.88
N TYR A 30 -21.10 -18.41 9.06
CA TYR A 30 -20.77 -18.77 7.68
C TYR A 30 -19.80 -19.95 7.59
N SER A 31 -18.81 -20.02 8.49
CA SER A 31 -17.89 -21.16 8.57
C SER A 31 -18.64 -22.47 8.85
N ARG A 32 -19.55 -22.47 9.83
CA ARG A 32 -20.42 -23.63 10.14
C ARG A 32 -21.36 -23.97 8.98
N PHE A 33 -21.94 -22.97 8.32
CA PHE A 33 -22.81 -23.19 7.16
C PHE A 33 -22.04 -23.85 6.01
N ARG A 34 -20.81 -23.39 5.73
CA ARG A 34 -19.94 -23.99 4.71
C ARG A 34 -19.60 -25.45 5.01
N LEU A 35 -19.30 -25.77 6.28
CA LEU A 35 -19.08 -27.16 6.71
C LEU A 35 -20.33 -28.01 6.54
N SER A 36 -21.48 -27.49 6.97
CA SER A 36 -22.77 -28.19 6.84
C SER A 36 -23.13 -28.44 5.38
N LEU A 37 -22.91 -27.44 4.53
CA LEU A 37 -23.13 -27.53 3.09
C LEU A 37 -22.21 -28.56 2.42
N PHE A 38 -20.95 -28.63 2.85
CA PHE A 38 -20.00 -29.64 2.36
C PHE A 38 -20.43 -31.05 2.76
N LEU A 39 -20.77 -31.28 4.02
CA LEU A 39 -21.21 -32.58 4.51
C LEU A 39 -22.54 -33.01 3.87
N LEU A 40 -23.53 -32.13 3.84
CA LEU A 40 -24.82 -32.42 3.22
C LEU A 40 -24.66 -32.65 1.72
N GLY A 41 -23.86 -31.82 1.04
CA GLY A 41 -23.54 -31.98 -0.39
C GLY A 41 -22.91 -33.34 -0.68
N ALA A 42 -21.90 -33.74 0.09
CA ALA A 42 -21.25 -35.04 -0.08
C ALA A 42 -22.24 -36.21 0.08
N VAL A 43 -23.07 -36.20 1.14
CA VAL A 43 -24.05 -37.28 1.39
C VAL A 43 -25.12 -37.31 0.29
N THR A 44 -25.73 -36.17 -0.02
CA THR A 44 -26.81 -36.08 -1.02
C THR A 44 -26.34 -36.38 -2.43
N THR A 45 -25.16 -35.92 -2.84
CA THR A 45 -24.58 -36.26 -4.14
C THR A 45 -24.26 -37.75 -4.23
N THR A 46 -23.70 -38.37 -3.18
CA THR A 46 -23.41 -39.82 -3.17
C THR A 46 -24.70 -40.63 -3.31
N LEU A 47 -25.73 -40.32 -2.51
CA LEU A 47 -27.03 -41.00 -2.59
C LEU A 47 -27.72 -40.78 -3.93
N ALA A 48 -27.55 -39.62 -4.57
CA ALA A 48 -28.10 -39.35 -5.89
C ALA A 48 -27.43 -40.19 -6.99
N PHE A 49 -26.12 -40.41 -6.92
CA PHE A 49 -25.43 -41.32 -7.84
C PHE A 49 -25.81 -42.79 -7.61
N ASP A 50 -26.09 -43.19 -6.37
CA ASP A 50 -26.48 -44.56 -6.04
C ASP A 50 -27.94 -44.88 -6.40
N ARG A 51 -28.86 -43.90 -6.30
CA ARG A 51 -30.31 -44.14 -6.41
C ARG A 51 -31.01 -43.48 -7.59
N MET A 52 -30.36 -42.57 -8.31
CA MET A 52 -30.95 -41.83 -9.43
C MET A 52 -30.10 -42.01 -10.70
N GLU A 53 -30.63 -41.54 -11.84
CA GLU A 53 -29.85 -41.47 -13.08
C GLU A 53 -28.64 -40.53 -12.90
N ALA A 54 -27.52 -40.88 -13.53
CA ALA A 54 -26.26 -40.15 -13.41
C ALA A 54 -26.39 -38.64 -13.69
N GLY A 55 -27.27 -38.24 -14.61
CA GLY A 55 -27.54 -36.83 -14.92
C GLY A 55 -28.05 -36.04 -13.71
N SER A 56 -28.92 -36.63 -12.88
CA SER A 56 -29.44 -36.00 -11.66
C SER A 56 -28.35 -35.82 -10.60
N GLY A 57 -27.45 -36.80 -10.46
CA GLY A 57 -26.29 -36.71 -9.57
C GLY A 57 -25.35 -35.55 -9.93
N TRP A 58 -25.05 -35.38 -11.23
CA TRP A 58 -24.25 -34.25 -11.72
C TRP A 58 -24.92 -32.89 -11.49
N LEU A 59 -26.23 -32.77 -11.72
CA LEU A 59 -26.98 -31.53 -11.46
C LEU A 59 -26.95 -31.14 -9.98
N ILE A 60 -27.15 -32.11 -9.08
CA ILE A 60 -27.09 -31.87 -7.63
C ILE A 60 -25.68 -31.44 -7.21
N LEU A 61 -24.64 -32.14 -7.69
CA LEU A 61 -23.24 -31.79 -7.41
C LEU A 61 -22.93 -30.35 -7.84
N LEU A 62 -23.29 -29.98 -9.08
CA LEU A 62 -23.08 -28.63 -9.59
C LEU A 62 -23.86 -27.58 -8.77
N GLY A 63 -25.08 -27.90 -8.33
CA GLY A 63 -25.87 -27.05 -7.44
C GLY A 63 -25.16 -26.79 -6.10
N PHE A 64 -24.63 -27.84 -5.46
CA PHE A 64 -23.86 -27.70 -4.22
C PHE A 64 -22.55 -26.94 -4.41
N ILE A 65 -21.82 -27.18 -5.51
CA ILE A 65 -20.62 -26.41 -5.85
C ILE A 65 -20.96 -24.93 -6.01
N GLY A 66 -22.03 -24.61 -6.75
CA GLY A 66 -22.51 -23.23 -6.93
C GLY A 66 -22.85 -22.56 -5.60
N MET A 67 -23.63 -23.23 -4.75
CA MET A 67 -23.97 -22.74 -3.41
C MET A 67 -22.71 -22.53 -2.55
N PHE A 68 -21.75 -23.46 -2.60
CA PHE A 68 -20.51 -23.40 -1.83
C PHE A 68 -19.66 -22.22 -2.26
N VAL A 69 -19.56 -21.95 -3.56
CA VAL A 69 -18.86 -20.77 -4.10
C VAL A 69 -19.52 -19.47 -3.63
N VAL A 70 -20.86 -19.39 -3.65
CA VAL A 70 -21.60 -18.21 -3.16
C VAL A 70 -21.32 -17.95 -1.68
N VAL A 71 -21.47 -18.98 -0.84
CA VAL A 71 -21.22 -18.90 0.61
C VAL A 71 -19.78 -18.49 0.90
N THR A 72 -18.81 -19.06 0.18
CA THR A 72 -17.39 -18.74 0.33
C THR A 72 -17.13 -17.28 -0.02
N ARG A 73 -17.70 -16.76 -1.12
CA ARG A 73 -17.57 -15.33 -1.46
C ARG A 73 -18.22 -14.40 -0.45
N MET A 74 -19.35 -14.79 0.14
CA MET A 74 -19.96 -14.01 1.24
C MET A 74 -19.06 -14.00 2.47
N HIS A 75 -18.47 -15.14 2.81
CA HIS A 75 -17.52 -15.27 3.90
C HIS A 75 -16.28 -14.39 3.68
N ASP A 76 -15.71 -14.38 2.47
CA ASP A 76 -14.57 -13.53 2.11
C ASP A 76 -14.90 -12.03 2.27
N ARG A 77 -16.11 -11.60 1.89
CA ARG A 77 -16.57 -10.22 2.13
C ARG A 77 -16.64 -9.87 3.62
N ILE A 78 -17.09 -10.80 4.46
CA ILE A 78 -17.11 -10.62 5.92
C ILE A 78 -15.68 -10.51 6.45
N HIS A 79 -14.77 -11.36 6.01
CA HIS A 79 -13.35 -11.32 6.39
C HIS A 79 -12.69 -10.01 5.97
N ALA A 80 -12.92 -9.53 4.75
CA ALA A 80 -12.42 -8.24 4.28
C ALA A 80 -12.97 -7.08 5.13
N SER A 81 -14.26 -7.14 5.50
CA SER A 81 -14.88 -6.16 6.40
C SER A 81 -14.26 -6.20 7.80
N LEU A 82 -14.07 -7.39 8.38
CA LEU A 82 -13.40 -7.57 9.67
C LEU A 82 -12.01 -6.95 9.68
N ARG A 83 -11.21 -7.28 8.66
CA ARG A 83 -9.86 -6.73 8.49
C ARG A 83 -9.89 -5.20 8.48
N ARG A 84 -10.77 -4.60 7.67
CA ARG A 84 -10.91 -3.14 7.59
C ARG A 84 -11.27 -2.52 8.94
N HIS A 85 -12.22 -3.10 9.69
CA HIS A 85 -12.60 -2.56 10.99
C HIS A 85 -11.50 -2.70 12.04
N ARG A 86 -10.75 -3.81 12.04
CA ARG A 86 -9.60 -4.01 12.95
C ARG A 86 -8.49 -3.00 12.69
N VAL A 87 -8.12 -2.80 11.42
CA VAL A 87 -7.13 -1.77 11.05
C VAL A 87 -7.62 -0.38 11.46
N TYR A 88 -8.89 -0.06 11.21
CA TYR A 88 -9.41 1.25 11.58
C TYR A 88 -9.48 1.46 13.11
N LYS A 89 -9.81 0.41 13.87
CA LYS A 89 -9.73 0.42 15.34
C LYS A 89 -8.29 0.69 15.79
N ALA A 90 -7.31 -0.01 15.22
CA ALA A 90 -5.90 0.17 15.56
C ALA A 90 -5.41 1.61 15.28
N ILE A 91 -5.79 2.20 14.14
CA ILE A 91 -5.48 3.62 13.84
C ILE A 91 -6.03 4.54 14.94
N LYS A 92 -7.29 4.36 15.35
CA LYS A 92 -7.92 5.20 16.38
C LYS A 92 -7.36 4.96 17.77
N GLN A 93 -6.98 3.73 18.11
CA GLN A 93 -6.28 3.42 19.36
C GLN A 93 -4.90 4.09 19.40
N ARG A 94 -4.14 4.09 18.30
CA ARG A 94 -2.88 4.82 18.23
C ARG A 94 -3.05 6.33 18.36
N HIS A 95 -4.17 6.90 17.92
CA HIS A 95 -4.45 8.32 18.15
C HIS A 95 -4.75 8.63 19.63
N LEU A 96 -5.47 7.74 20.33
CA LEU A 96 -5.63 7.83 21.79
C LEU A 96 -4.28 7.70 22.50
N ALA A 97 -3.45 6.73 22.11
CA ALA A 97 -2.11 6.57 22.65
C ALA A 97 -1.25 7.83 22.45
N ARG A 98 -1.36 8.52 21.30
CA ARG A 98 -0.70 9.82 21.08
C ARG A 98 -1.16 10.88 22.08
N ILE A 99 -2.48 11.01 22.31
CA ILE A 99 -3.03 11.97 23.28
C ILE A 99 -2.45 11.72 24.68
N HIS A 100 -2.39 10.45 25.09
CA HIS A 100 -1.90 10.07 26.42
C HIS A 100 -0.38 9.96 26.55
N ARG A 101 0.37 10.16 25.46
CA ARG A 101 1.81 9.85 25.39
C ARG A 101 2.12 8.41 25.83
N ASP A 102 1.22 7.48 25.54
CA ASP A 102 1.41 6.05 25.78
C ASP A 102 2.32 5.45 24.69
N TRP A 103 3.62 5.47 24.97
CA TRP A 103 4.65 4.94 24.07
C TRP A 103 4.48 3.45 23.77
N LYS A 104 3.92 2.65 24.68
CA LYS A 104 3.67 1.23 24.43
C LYS A 104 2.52 1.06 23.44
N GLY A 105 1.47 1.87 23.57
CA GLY A 105 0.31 1.89 22.67
C GLY A 105 0.60 2.41 21.26
N LEU A 106 1.67 3.20 21.07
CA LEU A 106 2.11 3.64 19.74
C LEU A 106 2.78 2.51 18.93
N GLY A 107 3.35 1.52 19.62
CA GLY A 107 4.16 0.45 19.04
C GLY A 107 5.65 0.69 19.24
N PRO A 108 6.51 -0.18 18.68
CA PRO A 108 7.94 0.02 18.74
C PRO A 108 8.31 1.36 18.08
N GLY A 109 9.17 2.13 18.76
CA GLY A 109 9.78 3.31 18.17
C GLY A 109 10.72 2.93 17.02
N PHE A 110 11.24 3.94 16.33
CA PHE A 110 12.15 3.71 15.21
C PHE A 110 13.59 3.68 15.70
N ASP A 111 14.37 2.73 15.18
CA ASP A 111 15.82 2.63 15.41
C ASP A 111 16.62 3.68 14.63
N GLU A 112 15.95 4.49 13.80
CA GLU A 112 16.54 5.68 13.16
C GLU A 112 16.94 6.70 14.25
N LEU A 113 18.24 6.78 14.51
CA LEU A 113 18.84 7.75 15.41
C LEU A 113 19.20 9.04 14.67
N ALA A 114 19.33 10.13 15.44
CA ALA A 114 19.89 11.37 14.91
C ALA A 114 21.30 11.12 14.34
N PRO A 115 21.66 11.73 13.19
CA PRO A 115 23.03 11.66 12.69
C PRO A 115 24.01 12.14 13.76
N GLU A 116 25.14 11.44 13.90
CA GLU A 116 26.20 11.87 14.82
C GLU A 116 26.63 13.31 14.49
N GLY A 117 26.70 14.17 15.52
CA GLY A 117 27.04 15.58 15.36
C GLY A 117 25.92 16.46 14.79
N HIS A 118 24.66 16.00 14.73
CA HIS A 118 23.55 16.88 14.39
C HIS A 118 23.36 17.98 15.46
N PRO A 119 23.29 19.28 15.09
CA PRO A 119 23.45 20.40 16.03
C PRO A 119 22.42 20.49 17.16
N PHE A 120 21.23 19.92 16.98
CA PHE A 120 20.13 20.02 17.95
C PHE A 120 19.22 18.77 18.03
N ALA A 121 19.47 17.73 17.22
CA ALA A 121 18.49 16.65 17.10
C ALA A 121 18.47 15.70 18.30
N ALA A 122 19.61 15.51 18.95
CA ALA A 122 19.72 14.78 20.21
C ALA A 122 19.08 15.59 21.35
N ASP A 123 19.44 16.87 21.47
CA ASP A 123 18.96 17.75 22.55
C ASP A 123 17.44 17.96 22.54
N LEU A 124 16.83 17.96 21.35
CA LEU A 124 15.37 18.13 21.18
C LEU A 124 14.62 16.79 21.04
N ASP A 125 15.28 15.65 21.26
CA ASP A 125 14.69 14.31 21.14
C ASP A 125 13.93 14.11 19.82
N LEU A 126 14.52 14.54 18.69
CA LEU A 126 13.81 14.56 17.40
C LEU A 126 13.64 13.17 16.79
N LEU A 127 14.63 12.29 16.96
CA LEU A 127 14.69 10.95 16.36
C LEU A 127 15.00 9.89 17.42
N GLY A 128 14.69 8.62 17.12
CA GLY A 128 14.87 7.49 18.04
C GLY A 128 13.62 7.01 18.78
N PRO A 129 13.76 6.08 19.73
CA PRO A 129 12.64 5.56 20.51
C PRO A 129 12.11 6.61 21.48
N ARG A 130 10.79 6.85 21.44
CA ARG A 130 10.10 7.90 22.24
C ARG A 130 10.44 9.34 21.86
N SER A 131 10.80 9.57 20.60
CA SER A 131 11.10 10.89 20.04
C SER A 131 9.86 11.66 19.56
N LEU A 132 10.08 12.94 19.21
CA LEU A 132 9.07 13.77 18.55
C LEU A 132 8.64 13.19 17.22
N HIS A 133 9.56 12.67 16.41
CA HIS A 133 9.22 11.99 15.17
C HIS A 133 8.33 10.76 15.41
N HIS A 134 8.64 9.93 16.41
CA HIS A 134 7.80 8.78 16.78
C HIS A 134 6.38 9.20 17.18
N LEU A 135 6.26 10.31 17.91
CA LEU A 135 4.98 10.85 18.33
C LEU A 135 4.14 11.38 17.14
N LEU A 136 4.79 12.11 16.23
CA LEU A 136 4.15 12.77 15.10
C LEU A 136 3.78 11.81 13.98
N ASP A 137 4.62 10.81 13.71
CA ASP A 137 4.51 9.97 12.53
C ASP A 137 3.20 9.18 12.46
N THR A 138 2.47 9.37 11.37
CA THR A 138 1.28 8.59 11.00
C THR A 138 1.38 8.02 9.59
N SER A 139 2.56 8.12 8.97
CA SER A 139 2.80 7.66 7.61
C SER A 139 2.58 6.14 7.50
N PHE A 140 2.03 5.73 6.36
CA PHE A 140 1.92 4.33 5.97
C PHE A 140 3.15 3.87 5.15
N SER A 141 3.95 4.80 4.63
CA SER A 141 5.15 4.52 3.85
C SER A 141 6.45 4.83 4.59
N THR A 142 7.55 4.20 4.17
CA THR A 142 8.91 4.53 4.61
C THR A 142 9.34 5.91 4.11
N GLY A 143 9.00 6.27 2.87
CA GLY A 143 9.34 7.58 2.29
C GLY A 143 8.62 8.76 2.95
N GLY A 144 7.35 8.62 3.33
CA GLY A 144 6.61 9.63 4.09
C GLY A 144 7.17 9.81 5.50
N ARG A 145 7.60 8.71 6.14
CA ARG A 145 8.32 8.75 7.42
C ARG A 145 9.63 9.51 7.30
N ALA A 146 10.43 9.17 6.28
CA ALA A 146 11.71 9.82 6.01
C ALA A 146 11.53 11.31 5.67
N ARG A 147 10.48 11.67 4.93
CA ARG A 147 10.12 13.06 4.63
C ARG A 147 9.85 13.85 5.89
N LEU A 148 9.09 13.29 6.84
CA LEU A 148 8.83 13.93 8.13
C LEU A 148 10.12 14.10 8.94
N ALA A 149 10.96 13.07 9.00
CA ALA A 149 12.27 13.14 9.67
C ALA A 149 13.13 14.28 9.08
N ALA A 150 13.24 14.33 7.75
CA ALA A 150 14.00 15.36 7.04
C ALA A 150 13.47 16.78 7.31
N TRP A 151 12.15 16.95 7.49
CA TRP A 151 11.58 18.25 7.87
C TRP A 151 11.93 18.66 9.30
N LEU A 152 11.99 17.71 10.25
CA LEU A 152 12.33 17.97 11.64
C LEU A 152 13.83 18.25 11.82
N THR A 153 14.68 17.60 11.05
CA THR A 153 16.15 17.74 11.14
C THR A 153 16.73 18.75 10.15
N ALA A 154 15.90 19.59 9.52
CA ALA A 154 16.38 20.61 8.60
C ALA A 154 17.21 21.67 9.34
N ARG A 155 18.50 21.81 9.00
CA ARG A 155 19.41 22.76 9.66
C ARG A 155 19.14 24.22 9.27
N VAL A 156 18.76 24.45 8.02
CA VAL A 156 18.44 25.79 7.49
C VAL A 156 17.00 25.76 6.99
N PRO A 157 16.05 26.30 7.76
CA PRO A 157 14.65 26.34 7.34
C PRO A 157 14.45 27.40 6.26
N ASP A 158 13.71 27.05 5.22
CA ASP A 158 13.19 28.01 4.23
C ASP A 158 11.83 28.55 4.75
N PRO A 159 11.72 29.86 5.07
CA PRO A 159 10.48 30.47 5.56
C PRO A 159 9.31 30.32 4.58
N ALA A 160 9.55 30.44 3.28
CA ALA A 160 8.51 30.33 2.26
C ALA A 160 7.98 28.89 2.18
N MET A 161 8.87 27.90 2.19
CA MET A 161 8.46 26.49 2.26
C MET A 161 7.73 26.17 3.57
N ALA A 162 8.18 26.71 4.70
CA ALA A 162 7.52 26.51 5.99
C ALA A 162 6.08 27.07 5.99
N ARG A 163 5.86 28.28 5.46
CA ARG A 163 4.52 28.86 5.28
C ARG A 163 3.64 28.02 4.34
N SER A 164 4.22 27.53 3.24
CA SER A 164 3.52 26.64 2.30
C SER A 164 3.05 25.35 2.99
N ARG A 165 3.95 24.70 3.75
CA ARG A 165 3.62 23.52 4.56
C ARG A 165 2.55 23.82 5.60
N GLN A 166 2.65 24.93 6.34
CA GLN A 166 1.62 25.34 7.31
C GLN A 166 0.24 25.48 6.64
N THR A 167 0.17 26.04 5.44
CA THR A 167 -1.08 26.19 4.69
C THR A 167 -1.69 24.82 4.35
N LEU A 168 -0.88 23.89 3.84
CA LEU A 168 -1.30 22.52 3.56
C LEU A 168 -1.76 21.78 4.83
N VAL A 169 -1.00 21.90 5.91
CA VAL A 169 -1.32 21.27 7.21
C VAL A 169 -2.64 21.83 7.74
N LYS A 170 -2.83 23.16 7.78
CA LYS A 170 -4.08 23.82 8.21
C LYS A 170 -5.29 23.32 7.43
N GLU A 171 -5.16 23.15 6.12
CA GLU A 171 -6.23 22.61 5.29
C GLU A 171 -6.53 21.13 5.60
N LEU A 172 -5.49 20.36 5.95
CA LEU A 172 -5.62 18.95 6.29
C LEU A 172 -6.20 18.71 7.69
N VAL A 173 -5.99 19.58 8.68
CA VAL A 173 -6.48 19.43 10.08
C VAL A 173 -7.95 19.00 10.15
N PRO A 174 -8.93 19.69 9.54
CA PRO A 174 -10.34 19.29 9.63
C PRO A 174 -10.68 18.03 8.84
N LYS A 175 -9.78 17.52 7.99
CA LYS A 175 -10.02 16.37 7.09
C LYS A 175 -9.56 15.04 7.69
N SER A 176 -9.85 14.78 8.97
CA SER A 176 -9.41 13.56 9.67
C SER A 176 -9.85 12.27 8.97
N ALA A 177 -11.09 12.22 8.50
CA ALA A 177 -11.62 11.09 7.74
C ALA A 177 -10.85 10.81 6.43
N PHE A 178 -10.32 11.85 5.78
CA PHE A 178 -9.48 11.70 4.59
C PHE A 178 -8.13 11.08 4.95
N ARG A 179 -7.45 11.64 5.95
CA ARG A 179 -6.13 11.16 6.43
C ARG A 179 -6.21 9.70 6.89
N ASP A 180 -7.19 9.38 7.75
CA ASP A 180 -7.39 8.01 8.23
C ASP A 180 -7.77 7.05 7.10
N ARG A 181 -8.52 7.52 6.09
CA ARG A 181 -8.91 6.68 4.96
C ARG A 181 -7.70 6.29 4.11
N ILE A 182 -6.74 7.19 3.91
CA ILE A 182 -5.48 6.89 3.20
C ILE A 182 -4.69 5.83 3.97
N ALA A 183 -4.45 6.05 5.27
CA ALA A 183 -3.73 5.10 6.12
C ALA A 183 -4.43 3.72 6.16
N LEU A 184 -5.76 3.71 6.24
CA LEU A 184 -6.58 2.49 6.21
C LEU A 184 -6.44 1.73 4.90
N LEU A 185 -6.47 2.42 3.75
CA LEU A 185 -6.38 1.78 2.44
C LEU A 185 -5.03 1.09 2.24
N SER A 186 -3.92 1.73 2.66
CA SER A 186 -2.59 1.12 2.58
C SER A 186 -2.46 -0.12 3.48
N GLN A 187 -2.87 -0.03 4.75
CA GLN A 187 -2.74 -1.13 5.72
C GLN A 187 -3.69 -2.31 5.44
N VAL A 188 -4.84 -2.08 4.83
CA VAL A 188 -5.78 -3.14 4.43
C VAL A 188 -5.36 -3.86 3.15
N SER A 189 -4.51 -3.25 2.32
CA SER A 189 -4.02 -3.88 1.09
C SER A 189 -2.72 -4.66 1.27
N GLY A 190 -2.02 -4.55 2.41
CA GLY A 190 -0.83 -5.36 2.69
C GLY A 190 -1.14 -6.86 2.89
N SER A 191 -0.11 -7.69 3.01
CA SER A 191 -0.30 -9.10 3.40
C SER A 191 -0.74 -9.19 4.88
N PRO A 192 -1.69 -10.08 5.23
CA PRO A 192 -2.09 -10.27 6.63
C PRO A 192 -0.87 -10.63 7.51
N GLY A 193 -0.64 -9.87 8.59
CA GLY A 193 0.45 -10.13 9.54
C GLY A 193 1.80 -9.48 9.20
N SER A 194 1.94 -8.83 8.05
CA SER A 194 3.12 -8.03 7.70
C SER A 194 2.96 -6.62 8.27
N GLU A 195 3.75 -6.29 9.31
CA GLU A 195 3.88 -4.92 9.83
C GLU A 195 4.76 -4.04 8.93
N THR A 196 5.38 -4.62 7.90
CA THR A 196 6.20 -3.89 6.94
C THR A 196 5.37 -2.83 6.23
N ARG A 197 5.84 -1.58 6.32
CA ARG A 197 5.26 -0.41 5.64
C ARG A 197 5.44 -0.53 4.13
N PHE A 198 4.67 0.28 3.40
CA PHE A 198 4.90 0.43 1.97
C PHE A 198 6.29 1.04 1.75
N ASP A 199 7.10 0.41 0.92
CA ASP A 199 8.44 0.88 0.63
C ASP A 199 8.56 1.28 -0.84
N GLY A 200 8.44 2.58 -1.09
CA GLY A 200 8.57 3.10 -2.44
C GLY A 200 10.02 3.18 -2.93
N VAL A 201 11.03 3.03 -2.05
CA VAL A 201 12.44 2.93 -2.47
C VAL A 201 12.62 1.68 -3.33
N VAL A 202 11.99 0.57 -2.96
CA VAL A 202 12.08 -0.66 -3.76
C VAL A 202 11.41 -0.51 -5.12
N LEU A 203 10.36 0.30 -5.23
CA LEU A 203 9.75 0.63 -6.52
C LEU A 203 10.69 1.48 -7.39
N THR A 204 11.37 2.46 -6.80
CA THR A 204 12.34 3.28 -7.53
C THR A 204 13.58 2.48 -7.93
N GLU A 205 14.11 1.62 -7.06
CA GLU A 205 15.20 0.69 -7.40
C GLU A 205 14.79 -0.28 -8.51
N TRP A 206 13.56 -0.80 -8.43
CA TRP A 206 13.00 -1.61 -9.51
C TRP A 206 13.00 -0.83 -10.81
N LEU A 207 12.52 0.43 -10.84
CA LEU A 207 12.53 1.28 -12.04
C LEU A 207 13.93 1.48 -12.62
N GLU A 208 14.93 1.65 -11.76
CA GLU A 208 16.31 1.92 -12.17
C GLU A 208 17.03 0.68 -12.70
N ARG A 209 16.65 -0.52 -12.24
CA ARG A 209 17.25 -1.77 -12.68
C ARG A 209 17.01 -1.99 -14.18
N ARG A 210 18.00 -1.69 -15.00
CA ARG A 210 17.90 -1.81 -16.46
C ARG A 210 17.93 -3.28 -16.88
N ARG A 211 16.87 -3.73 -17.55
CA ARG A 211 16.79 -5.05 -18.22
C ARG A 211 16.19 -4.89 -19.61
N ASP A 212 16.73 -3.96 -20.39
CA ASP A 212 16.54 -3.97 -21.84
C ASP A 212 17.45 -5.03 -22.43
N ASP A 213 17.15 -6.30 -22.19
CA ASP A 213 17.83 -7.36 -22.92
C ASP A 213 17.23 -7.41 -24.32
N GLU A 214 17.93 -6.82 -25.29
CA GLU A 214 17.54 -6.74 -26.69
C GLU A 214 17.25 -8.13 -27.28
N ARG A 215 17.76 -9.20 -26.64
CA ARG A 215 17.53 -10.61 -26.99
C ARG A 215 16.11 -11.10 -26.68
N ILE A 216 15.36 -10.43 -25.80
CA ILE A 216 13.98 -10.81 -25.46
C ILE A 216 13.07 -10.75 -26.69
N ARG A 217 13.19 -9.69 -27.49
CA ARG A 217 12.34 -9.49 -28.68
C ARG A 217 12.50 -10.59 -29.74
N PRO A 218 13.71 -10.92 -30.22
CA PRO A 218 13.89 -12.01 -31.19
C PRO A 218 13.55 -13.38 -30.59
N LEU A 219 13.89 -13.63 -29.31
CA LEU A 219 13.52 -14.89 -28.63
C LEU A 219 12.00 -15.05 -28.56
N LEU A 220 11.27 -13.99 -28.22
CA LEU A 220 9.81 -13.99 -28.19
C LEU A 220 9.22 -14.28 -29.57
N ARG A 221 9.75 -13.67 -30.64
CA ARG A 221 9.31 -13.96 -32.02
C ARG A 221 9.55 -15.43 -32.40
N MET A 222 10.71 -15.98 -32.06
CA MET A 222 11.06 -17.38 -32.31
C MET A 222 10.12 -18.34 -31.56
N LEU A 223 9.86 -18.08 -30.27
CA LEU A 223 8.95 -18.89 -29.46
C LEU A 223 7.50 -18.81 -29.96
N TRP A 224 7.03 -17.65 -30.41
CA TRP A 224 5.72 -17.53 -31.06
C TRP A 224 5.65 -18.29 -32.38
N GLY A 225 6.71 -18.24 -33.19
CA GLY A 225 6.81 -19.03 -34.42
C GLY A 225 6.74 -20.53 -34.16
N LEU A 226 7.49 -21.02 -33.17
CA LEU A 226 7.47 -22.42 -32.74
C LEU A 226 6.13 -22.82 -32.13
N ALA A 227 5.49 -21.96 -31.35
CA ALA A 227 4.15 -22.23 -30.81
C ALA A 227 3.11 -22.36 -31.94
N GLY A 228 3.15 -21.48 -32.95
CA GLY A 228 2.31 -21.60 -34.15
C GLY A 228 2.59 -22.88 -34.93
N LEU A 229 3.87 -23.25 -35.08
CA LEU A 229 4.28 -24.50 -35.74
C LEU A 229 3.79 -25.74 -34.97
N ASN A 230 3.85 -25.73 -33.64
CA ASN A 230 3.31 -26.79 -32.80
C ASN A 230 1.81 -26.98 -33.04
N VAL A 231 1.03 -25.89 -33.05
CA VAL A 231 -0.40 -25.94 -33.36
C VAL A 231 -0.65 -26.52 -34.76
N LEU A 232 0.12 -26.09 -35.76
CA LEU A 232 0.01 -26.60 -37.13
C LEU A 232 0.36 -28.09 -37.23
N PHE A 233 1.44 -28.54 -36.61
CA PHE A 233 1.86 -29.94 -36.68
C PHE A 233 0.97 -30.87 -35.87
N VAL A 234 0.48 -30.43 -34.71
CA VAL A 234 -0.51 -31.21 -33.94
C VAL A 234 -1.83 -31.34 -34.70
N THR A 235 -2.33 -30.25 -35.30
CA THR A 235 -3.60 -30.30 -36.06
C THR A 235 -3.49 -31.16 -37.31
N THR A 236 -2.40 -31.05 -38.08
CA THR A 236 -2.17 -31.88 -39.27
C THR A 236 -1.94 -33.36 -38.93
N HIS A 237 -1.29 -33.66 -37.80
CA HIS A 237 -1.11 -35.01 -37.31
C HIS A 237 -2.44 -35.66 -36.89
N VAL A 238 -3.28 -34.94 -36.14
CA VAL A 238 -4.62 -35.40 -35.76
C VAL A 238 -5.52 -35.62 -36.98
N ALA A 239 -5.35 -34.80 -38.02
CA ALA A 239 -6.03 -34.98 -39.30
C ALA A 239 -5.47 -36.12 -40.17
N GLY A 240 -4.40 -36.80 -39.74
CA GLY A 240 -3.78 -37.92 -40.46
C GLY A 240 -2.94 -37.53 -41.68
N LEU A 241 -2.62 -36.24 -41.84
CA LEU A 241 -1.92 -35.70 -43.01
C LEU A 241 -0.39 -35.81 -42.91
N THR A 242 0.15 -35.88 -41.69
CA THR A 242 1.59 -35.77 -41.42
C THR A 242 2.06 -36.74 -40.34
N GLY A 243 3.35 -37.12 -40.39
CA GLY A 243 4.03 -37.87 -39.33
C GLY A 243 4.23 -37.06 -38.03
N PRO A 244 4.91 -37.61 -37.01
CA PRO A 244 5.03 -37.00 -35.67
C PRO A 244 6.02 -35.82 -35.61
N TRP A 245 6.01 -34.92 -36.60
CA TRP A 245 6.88 -33.75 -36.68
C TRP A 245 6.67 -32.76 -35.52
N TRP A 246 5.49 -32.80 -34.89
CA TRP A 246 5.18 -32.05 -33.68
C TRP A 246 6.15 -32.36 -32.53
N ALA A 247 6.73 -33.56 -32.47
CA ALA A 247 7.68 -33.93 -31.42
C ALA A 247 9.00 -33.15 -31.56
N PHE A 248 9.47 -32.92 -32.78
CA PHE A 248 10.68 -32.14 -33.04
C PHE A 248 10.47 -30.65 -32.75
N SER A 249 9.35 -30.07 -33.20
CA SER A 249 9.04 -28.66 -32.92
C SER A 249 8.79 -28.42 -31.43
N LEU A 250 8.14 -29.35 -30.74
CA LEU A 250 7.93 -29.27 -29.29
C LEU A 250 9.25 -29.42 -28.52
N THR A 251 10.14 -30.32 -28.96
CA THR A 251 11.47 -30.49 -28.35
C THR A 251 12.33 -29.24 -28.55
N ALA A 252 12.31 -28.63 -29.74
CA ALA A 252 13.01 -27.38 -30.00
C ALA A 252 12.45 -26.23 -29.14
N TYR A 253 11.12 -26.15 -29.01
CA TYR A 253 10.45 -25.19 -28.11
C TYR A 253 10.87 -25.39 -26.66
N ALA A 254 10.80 -26.63 -26.16
CA ALA A 254 11.17 -26.97 -24.78
C ALA A 254 12.65 -26.72 -24.50
N ALA A 255 13.55 -27.07 -25.43
CA ALA A 255 14.98 -26.82 -25.31
C ALA A 255 15.26 -25.31 -25.23
N LEU A 256 14.67 -24.51 -26.11
CA LEU A 256 14.81 -23.05 -26.06
C LEU A 256 14.26 -22.46 -24.76
N TYR A 257 13.14 -22.96 -24.27
CA TYR A 257 12.57 -22.52 -22.99
C TYR A 257 13.46 -22.90 -21.80
N VAL A 258 13.97 -24.15 -21.73
CA VAL A 258 14.82 -24.59 -20.61
C VAL A 258 16.19 -23.89 -20.62
N LEU A 259 16.80 -23.71 -21.80
CA LEU A 259 18.11 -23.04 -21.93
C LEU A 259 18.07 -21.58 -21.48
N ASN A 260 16.92 -20.92 -21.62
CA ASN A 260 16.71 -19.54 -21.15
C ASN A 260 16.09 -19.49 -19.73
N GLY A 261 15.92 -20.64 -19.07
CA GLY A 261 15.33 -20.87 -17.74
C GLY A 261 15.63 -19.80 -16.68
N ARG A 262 16.92 -19.48 -16.53
CA ARG A 262 17.43 -18.55 -15.51
C ARG A 262 16.96 -17.11 -15.73
N MET A 263 16.82 -16.71 -17.00
CA MET A 263 16.27 -15.40 -17.34
C MET A 263 14.84 -15.26 -16.82
N TYR A 264 14.04 -16.34 -16.88
CA TYR A 264 12.64 -16.34 -16.45
C TYR A 264 12.47 -16.31 -14.92
N ALA A 265 13.36 -16.96 -14.16
CA ALA A 265 13.25 -17.07 -12.71
C ALA A 265 13.41 -15.71 -12.01
N ASP A 266 14.46 -14.94 -12.33
CA ASP A 266 14.69 -13.62 -11.74
C ASP A 266 13.55 -12.64 -12.05
N LEU A 267 12.95 -12.78 -13.23
CA LEU A 267 11.85 -11.93 -13.69
C LEU A 267 10.54 -12.20 -12.93
N PHE A 268 10.36 -13.43 -12.47
CA PHE A 268 9.20 -13.85 -11.70
C PHE A 268 9.23 -13.26 -10.29
N ASP A 269 10.36 -13.38 -9.59
CA ASP A 269 10.52 -12.85 -8.22
C ASP A 269 10.33 -11.33 -8.20
N GLU A 270 10.81 -10.63 -9.23
CA GLU A 270 10.61 -9.19 -9.41
C GLU A 270 9.13 -8.84 -9.63
N ALA A 271 8.40 -9.61 -10.44
CA ALA A 271 6.99 -9.35 -10.72
C ALA A 271 6.09 -9.60 -9.50
N GLU A 272 6.39 -10.63 -8.71
CA GLU A 272 5.67 -10.93 -7.47
C GLU A 272 5.88 -9.83 -6.41
N PHE A 273 7.13 -9.39 -6.23
CA PHE A 273 7.43 -8.32 -5.30
C PHE A 273 6.79 -7.00 -5.72
N LEU A 274 6.85 -6.66 -7.01
CA LEU A 274 6.21 -5.48 -7.59
C LEU A 274 4.69 -5.52 -7.41
N HIS A 275 4.06 -6.66 -7.67
CA HIS A 275 2.62 -6.83 -7.48
C HIS A 275 2.22 -6.47 -6.04
N THR A 276 2.96 -6.97 -5.06
CA THR A 276 2.70 -6.72 -3.63
C THR A 276 2.78 -5.23 -3.26
N GLN A 277 3.76 -4.49 -3.80
CA GLN A 277 3.90 -3.05 -3.54
C GLN A 277 2.84 -2.22 -4.26
N LEU A 278 2.53 -2.55 -5.52
CA LEU A 278 1.52 -1.86 -6.32
C LEU A 278 0.11 -2.05 -5.74
N GLU A 279 -0.22 -3.22 -5.17
CA GLU A 279 -1.50 -3.45 -4.50
C GLU A 279 -1.70 -2.54 -3.27
N ARG A 280 -0.62 -2.19 -2.56
CA ARG A 280 -0.66 -1.25 -1.43
C ARG A 280 -0.85 0.19 -1.89
N PHE A 281 -0.18 0.59 -2.96
CA PHE A 281 -0.17 1.97 -3.45
C PHE A 281 -1.42 2.34 -4.27
N ARG A 282 -1.89 1.44 -5.14
CA ARG A 282 -3.00 1.72 -6.08
C ARG A 282 -4.30 2.21 -5.40
N PRO A 283 -4.77 1.63 -4.28
CA PRO A 283 -5.98 2.11 -3.63
C PRO A 283 -5.84 3.50 -3.01
N VAL A 284 -4.62 3.85 -2.56
CA VAL A 284 -4.30 5.20 -2.08
C VAL A 284 -4.41 6.18 -3.24
N VAL A 285 -3.73 5.90 -4.36
CA VAL A 285 -3.78 6.74 -5.56
C VAL A 285 -5.20 6.93 -6.09
N GLY A 286 -5.98 5.84 -6.21
CA GLY A 286 -7.39 5.95 -6.61
C GLY A 286 -8.23 6.78 -5.64
N ARG A 287 -7.85 6.84 -4.36
CA ARG A 287 -8.51 7.74 -3.40
C ARG A 287 -8.11 9.19 -3.59
N LEU A 288 -6.84 9.48 -3.89
CA LEU A 288 -6.34 10.83 -4.16
C LEU A 288 -7.00 11.43 -5.41
N GLU A 289 -7.11 10.64 -6.48
CA GLU A 289 -7.78 11.05 -7.73
C GLU A 289 -9.27 11.35 -7.55
N SER A 290 -9.97 10.50 -6.79
CA SER A 290 -11.43 10.62 -6.63
C SER A 290 -11.85 11.65 -5.58
N TYR A 291 -10.92 12.19 -4.79
CA TYR A 291 -11.25 13.15 -3.75
C TYR A 291 -11.45 14.55 -4.34
N ARG A 292 -12.59 15.17 -4.02
CA ARG A 292 -12.91 16.53 -4.45
C ARG A 292 -12.27 17.55 -3.52
N PHE A 293 -11.40 18.39 -4.07
CA PHE A 293 -10.80 19.55 -3.42
C PHE A 293 -11.07 20.79 -4.28
N SER A 294 -11.01 21.98 -3.67
CA SER A 294 -11.07 23.23 -4.42
C SER A 294 -9.75 23.44 -5.18
N ASP A 295 -9.80 23.84 -6.46
CA ASP A 295 -8.60 23.96 -7.31
C ASP A 295 -7.65 25.05 -6.81
N GLY A 296 -8.17 26.07 -6.13
CA GLY A 296 -7.36 27.11 -5.48
C GLY A 296 -6.77 26.73 -4.11
N SER A 297 -7.06 25.52 -3.61
CA SER A 297 -6.59 25.07 -2.29
C SER A 297 -5.12 24.61 -2.31
N ALA A 298 -4.45 24.62 -1.15
CA ALA A 298 -3.07 24.14 -1.06
C ALA A 298 -2.99 22.65 -1.37
N LEU A 299 -3.97 21.88 -0.91
CA LEU A 299 -4.10 20.46 -1.19
C LEU A 299 -4.40 20.18 -2.67
N GLY A 300 -5.24 21.01 -3.30
CA GLY A 300 -5.54 20.92 -4.73
C GLY A 300 -4.29 21.13 -5.60
N ARG A 301 -3.51 22.18 -5.30
CA ARG A 301 -2.22 22.44 -5.98
C ARG A 301 -1.20 21.33 -5.75
N HIS A 302 -1.10 20.81 -4.52
CA HIS A 302 -0.20 19.71 -4.18
C HIS A 302 -0.57 18.41 -4.93
N LEU A 303 -1.86 18.14 -5.10
CA LEU A 303 -2.37 16.95 -5.78
C LEU A 303 -2.55 17.10 -7.30
N ALA A 304 -2.08 18.21 -7.88
CA ALA A 304 -2.11 18.42 -9.33
C ALA A 304 -1.51 17.24 -10.14
N PRO A 305 -0.40 16.57 -9.74
CA PRO A 305 0.14 15.42 -10.46
C PRO A 305 -0.80 14.22 -10.58
N PHE A 306 -1.88 14.17 -9.79
CA PHE A 306 -2.91 13.12 -9.84
C PHE A 306 -4.13 13.52 -10.69
N ARG A 307 -4.15 14.74 -11.23
CA ARG A 307 -5.25 15.30 -12.04
C ARG A 307 -4.86 15.61 -13.47
N ASP A 308 -3.58 15.52 -13.81
CA ASP A 308 -3.08 15.58 -15.19
C ASP A 308 -3.81 14.53 -16.07
N ASP A 309 -3.80 14.70 -17.41
CA ASP A 309 -4.53 13.83 -18.36
C ASP A 309 -4.16 12.33 -18.21
N GLU A 310 -2.96 12.04 -17.72
CA GLU A 310 -2.48 10.70 -17.44
C GLU A 310 -2.90 10.21 -16.04
N ARG A 311 -4.11 9.65 -15.93
CA ARG A 311 -4.64 9.12 -14.66
C ARG A 311 -3.70 8.06 -14.05
N PRO A 312 -3.06 8.33 -12.90
CA PRO A 312 -2.09 7.39 -12.30
C PRO A 312 -2.67 6.01 -12.01
N SER A 313 -3.93 5.93 -11.58
CA SER A 313 -4.64 4.69 -11.27
C SER A 313 -4.79 3.77 -12.47
N VAL A 314 -4.85 4.32 -13.69
CA VAL A 314 -4.91 3.54 -14.94
C VAL A 314 -3.58 2.88 -15.22
N HIS A 315 -2.48 3.63 -15.11
CA HIS A 315 -1.11 3.10 -15.26
C HIS A 315 -0.82 2.04 -14.20
N LEU A 316 -1.12 2.32 -12.93
CA LEU A 316 -0.94 1.36 -11.84
C LEU A 316 -1.84 0.12 -12.03
N ALA A 317 -3.09 0.28 -12.47
CA ALA A 317 -3.97 -0.86 -12.74
C ALA A 317 -3.49 -1.71 -13.92
N ARG A 318 -2.89 -1.10 -14.94
CA ARG A 318 -2.29 -1.82 -16.05
C ARG A 318 -1.04 -2.57 -15.59
N ALA A 319 -0.13 -1.93 -14.88
CA ALA A 319 1.06 -2.56 -14.33
C ALA A 319 0.72 -3.69 -13.35
N THR A 320 -0.28 -3.49 -12.47
CA THR A 320 -0.76 -4.54 -11.55
C THR A 320 -1.32 -5.73 -12.33
N ARG A 321 -2.10 -5.52 -13.40
CA ARG A 321 -2.61 -6.63 -14.23
C ARG A 321 -1.50 -7.40 -14.93
N LEU A 322 -0.49 -6.70 -15.44
CA LEU A 322 0.68 -7.32 -16.07
C LEU A 322 1.50 -8.12 -15.04
N ALA A 323 1.74 -7.54 -13.86
CA ALA A 323 2.44 -8.20 -12.76
C ALA A 323 1.67 -9.42 -12.24
N MET A 324 0.34 -9.34 -12.10
CA MET A 324 -0.52 -10.50 -11.75
C MET A 324 -0.44 -11.59 -12.81
N ALA A 325 -0.50 -11.24 -14.09
CA ALA A 325 -0.42 -12.22 -15.18
C ALA A 325 0.97 -12.90 -15.25
N ALA A 326 2.04 -12.16 -14.96
CA ALA A 326 3.37 -12.72 -14.79
C ALA A 326 3.48 -13.59 -13.52
N SER A 327 2.86 -13.19 -12.41
CA SER A 327 2.90 -13.92 -11.13
C SER A 327 1.95 -15.12 -11.06
N ALA A 328 0.96 -15.23 -11.95
CA ALA A 328 0.01 -16.35 -12.01
C ALA A 328 0.67 -17.74 -12.22
N GLN A 329 1.96 -17.75 -12.52
CA GLN A 329 2.84 -18.91 -12.68
C GLN A 329 3.15 -19.67 -11.37
N LYS A 330 2.68 -19.20 -10.19
CA LYS A 330 2.80 -19.95 -8.93
C LYS A 330 2.23 -21.37 -9.00
N SER A 331 1.24 -21.59 -9.88
CA SER A 331 0.76 -22.94 -10.16
C SER A 331 1.60 -23.55 -11.28
N GLU A 332 2.37 -24.59 -10.94
CA GLU A 332 3.19 -25.34 -11.91
C GLU A 332 2.37 -25.86 -13.08
N ILE A 333 1.12 -26.26 -12.81
CA ILE A 333 0.17 -26.75 -13.82
C ILE A 333 -0.23 -25.62 -14.77
N LEU A 334 -0.58 -24.44 -14.25
CA LEU A 334 -0.93 -23.29 -15.09
C LEU A 334 0.28 -22.82 -15.89
N ARG A 335 1.47 -22.82 -15.30
CA ARG A 335 2.72 -22.47 -15.99
C ARG A 335 3.01 -23.42 -17.15
N LEU A 336 2.92 -24.73 -16.93
CA LEU A 336 3.12 -25.73 -17.99
C LEU A 336 2.05 -25.59 -19.09
N ALA A 337 0.77 -25.53 -18.71
CA ALA A 337 -0.34 -25.44 -19.66
C ALA A 337 -0.29 -24.14 -20.50
N ALA A 338 -0.02 -23.00 -19.86
CA ALA A 338 0.05 -21.71 -20.54
C ALA A 338 1.27 -21.64 -21.48
N ASN A 339 2.45 -22.08 -21.02
CA ASN A 339 3.67 -22.03 -21.82
C ASN A 339 3.68 -23.01 -23.00
N ILE A 340 2.99 -24.15 -22.91
CA ILE A 340 2.85 -25.05 -24.07
C ILE A 340 2.12 -24.37 -25.24
N LEU A 341 1.12 -23.54 -24.95
CA LEU A 341 0.29 -22.90 -25.96
C LEU A 341 0.87 -21.57 -26.47
N VAL A 342 1.45 -20.78 -25.57
CA VAL A 342 1.91 -19.42 -25.82
C VAL A 342 3.13 -19.17 -24.96
N PRO A 343 4.19 -18.45 -25.41
CA PRO A 343 5.28 -18.02 -24.53
C PRO A 343 4.80 -16.96 -23.51
N TRP A 344 3.95 -17.38 -22.58
CA TRP A 344 3.20 -16.54 -21.64
C TRP A 344 4.15 -15.73 -20.78
N ASP A 345 5.14 -16.39 -20.19
CA ASP A 345 6.06 -15.79 -19.22
C ASP A 345 6.87 -14.67 -19.85
N LEU A 346 7.45 -14.94 -21.02
CA LEU A 346 8.26 -13.98 -21.75
C LEU A 346 7.39 -12.84 -22.28
N TYR A 347 6.17 -13.13 -22.73
CA TYR A 347 5.24 -12.12 -23.23
C TYR A 347 4.85 -11.12 -22.13
N PHE A 348 4.33 -11.61 -20.99
CA PHE A 348 3.86 -10.72 -19.91
C PHE A 348 5.01 -9.97 -19.25
N THR A 349 6.18 -10.60 -19.14
CA THR A 349 7.37 -9.91 -18.65
C THR A 349 7.83 -8.82 -19.62
N TYR A 350 7.93 -9.11 -20.92
CA TYR A 350 8.27 -8.09 -21.92
C TYR A 350 7.27 -6.92 -21.90
N ARG A 351 5.99 -7.20 -21.74
CA ARG A 351 4.95 -6.18 -21.61
C ARG A 351 5.08 -5.36 -20.34
N LEU A 352 5.42 -5.99 -19.21
CA LEU A 352 5.67 -5.31 -17.94
C LEU A 352 6.91 -4.41 -18.04
N ALA A 353 8.00 -4.89 -18.65
CA ALA A 353 9.21 -4.11 -18.91
C ALA A 353 8.93 -2.90 -19.80
N ARG A 354 8.02 -3.01 -20.78
CA ARG A 354 7.63 -1.86 -21.61
C ARG A 354 6.79 -0.84 -20.85
N GLU A 355 5.94 -1.28 -19.93
CA GLU A 355 5.14 -0.37 -19.08
C GLU A 355 5.99 0.29 -17.98
N LYS A 356 7.07 -0.38 -17.55
CA LYS A 356 8.08 0.17 -16.65
C LYS A 356 8.64 1.49 -17.17
N GLU A 357 8.88 1.61 -18.48
CA GLU A 357 9.43 2.82 -19.07
C GLU A 357 8.50 4.03 -18.91
N SER A 358 7.18 3.85 -19.09
CA SER A 358 6.23 4.94 -18.79
C SER A 358 6.15 5.26 -17.30
N LEU A 359 6.29 4.25 -16.43
CA LEU A 359 6.29 4.46 -14.98
C LEU A 359 7.58 5.12 -14.46
N ARG A 360 8.70 4.99 -15.18
CA ARG A 360 10.00 5.53 -14.76
C ARG A 360 9.96 7.03 -14.56
N THR A 361 9.24 7.75 -15.42
CA THR A 361 9.13 9.21 -15.35
C THR A 361 8.05 9.66 -14.35
N LEU A 362 6.95 8.91 -14.27
CA LEU A 362 5.75 9.35 -13.54
C LEU A 362 5.74 8.92 -12.06
N LEU A 363 6.14 7.68 -11.77
CA LEU A 363 6.03 7.09 -10.45
C LEU A 363 6.84 7.85 -9.38
N PRO A 364 8.08 8.30 -9.63
CA PRO A 364 8.82 9.10 -8.65
C PRO A 364 8.06 10.38 -8.26
N ARG A 365 7.48 11.11 -9.22
CA ARG A 365 6.69 12.32 -8.95
C ARG A 365 5.47 12.01 -8.08
N TRP A 366 4.79 10.88 -8.32
CA TRP A 366 3.65 10.45 -7.51
C TRP A 366 4.06 10.06 -6.09
N LEU A 367 5.18 9.34 -5.94
CA LEU A 367 5.72 8.95 -4.64
C LEU A 367 6.09 10.18 -3.80
N GLU A 368 6.85 11.11 -4.38
CA GLU A 368 7.24 12.37 -3.75
C GLU A 368 6.04 13.17 -3.25
N THR A 369 5.01 13.30 -4.10
CA THR A 369 3.76 13.99 -3.75
C THR A 369 3.06 13.31 -2.56
N VAL A 370 3.05 11.97 -2.54
CA VAL A 370 2.45 11.18 -1.45
C VAL A 370 3.27 11.31 -0.17
N TYR A 371 4.60 11.30 -0.24
CA TYR A 371 5.47 11.45 0.92
C TYR A 371 5.28 12.81 1.60
N ASP A 372 5.18 13.89 0.82
CA ASP A 372 4.84 15.22 1.34
C ASP A 372 3.45 15.25 1.98
N LEU A 373 2.47 14.60 1.35
CA LEU A 373 1.11 14.52 1.89
C LEU A 373 1.06 13.73 3.20
N GLU A 374 1.84 12.64 3.32
CA GLU A 374 1.93 11.84 4.54
C GLU A 374 2.60 12.60 5.69
N ALA A 375 3.69 13.31 5.40
CA ALA A 375 4.37 14.14 6.39
C ALA A 375 3.47 15.30 6.85
N ALA A 376 2.80 16.00 5.91
CA ALA A 376 1.83 17.03 6.24
C ALA A 376 0.60 16.46 6.99
N GLY A 377 0.16 15.26 6.62
CA GLY A 377 -0.93 14.54 7.28
C GLY A 377 -0.58 14.13 8.72
N SER A 378 0.69 13.83 8.99
CA SER A 378 1.20 13.53 10.32
C SER A 378 1.18 14.78 11.22
N LEU A 379 1.68 15.91 10.72
CA LEU A 379 1.59 17.20 11.41
C LEU A 379 0.12 17.63 11.62
N ALA A 380 -0.73 17.44 10.61
CA ALA A 380 -2.16 17.77 10.70
C ALA A 380 -2.87 16.87 11.72
N THR A 381 -2.46 15.62 11.86
CA THR A 381 -2.99 14.72 12.89
C THR A 381 -2.54 15.16 14.27
N TYR A 382 -1.29 15.59 14.45
CA TYR A 382 -0.85 16.17 15.71
C TYR A 382 -1.64 17.43 16.08
N ALA A 383 -1.82 18.36 15.15
CA ALA A 383 -2.60 19.58 15.38
C ALA A 383 -4.09 19.29 15.66
N ASP A 384 -4.68 18.31 14.97
CA ASP A 384 -6.03 17.83 15.25
C ASP A 384 -6.14 17.25 16.67
N LEU A 385 -5.20 16.39 17.08
CA LEU A 385 -5.20 15.75 18.42
C LEU A 385 -4.81 16.69 19.56
N ASN A 386 -4.25 17.86 19.27
CA ASN A 386 -3.85 18.85 20.26
C ASN A 386 -4.42 20.23 19.87
N PRO A 387 -5.73 20.47 20.02
CA PRO A 387 -6.37 21.73 19.60
C PRO A 387 -5.88 22.99 20.34
N THR A 388 -5.13 22.83 21.44
CA THR A 388 -4.46 23.94 22.12
C THR A 388 -3.13 24.33 21.49
N ALA A 389 -2.61 23.53 20.55
CA ALA A 389 -1.42 23.86 19.80
C ALA A 389 -1.71 24.97 18.78
N THR A 390 -0.71 25.80 18.51
CA THR A 390 -0.82 26.94 17.61
C THR A 390 0.21 26.85 16.49
N PHE A 391 -0.13 27.35 15.31
CA PHE A 391 0.83 27.50 14.23
C PHE A 391 1.70 28.73 14.50
N PRO A 392 3.03 28.63 14.44
CA PRO A 392 3.89 29.77 14.71
C PRO A 392 3.78 30.80 13.58
N ASP A 393 3.77 32.07 13.94
CA ASP A 393 3.89 33.18 12.99
C ASP A 393 5.36 33.35 12.60
N ILE A 394 5.63 33.19 11.30
CA ILE A 394 7.00 33.25 10.76
C ILE A 394 7.25 34.69 10.32
N HIS A 395 8.26 35.35 10.88
CA HIS A 395 8.68 36.69 10.47
C HIS A 395 9.98 36.62 9.66
N GLU A 396 10.18 37.55 8.73
CA GLU A 396 11.46 37.68 8.03
C GLU A 396 12.56 38.14 9.00
N ALA A 397 13.80 37.77 8.73
CA ALA A 397 14.93 37.74 9.68
C ALA A 397 15.46 39.09 10.20
N ALA A 398 14.66 40.15 10.26
CA ALA A 398 15.16 41.52 10.44
C ALA A 398 14.90 42.18 11.81
N ALA A 399 14.32 41.53 12.81
CA ALA A 399 14.20 42.15 14.13
C ALA A 399 14.20 41.13 15.27
N SER A 400 15.08 41.35 16.26
CA SER A 400 14.90 40.80 17.60
C SER A 400 13.50 41.17 18.11
N PRO A 401 12.80 40.29 18.85
CA PRO A 401 13.20 38.96 19.32
C PRO A 401 13.17 37.86 18.23
N LEU A 402 14.10 36.91 18.34
CA LEU A 402 14.22 35.75 17.43
C LEU A 402 13.14 34.68 17.66
N LEU A 403 12.70 34.52 18.92
CA LEU A 403 11.62 33.62 19.29
C LEU A 403 10.82 34.22 20.43
N VAL A 404 9.49 34.23 20.27
CA VAL A 404 8.56 34.56 21.34
C VAL A 404 7.52 33.45 21.42
N ALA A 405 7.39 32.85 22.60
CA ALA A 405 6.39 31.84 22.88
C ALA A 405 5.76 32.12 24.24
N SER A 406 4.43 32.03 24.29
CA SER A 406 3.67 32.14 25.52
C SER A 406 3.00 30.81 25.83
N GLY A 407 3.09 30.35 27.07
CA GLY A 407 2.52 29.08 27.53
C GLY A 407 3.07 27.85 26.80
N LEU A 408 4.35 27.87 26.42
CA LEU A 408 5.05 26.77 25.76
C LEU A 408 5.06 25.54 26.68
N THR A 409 4.82 24.37 26.10
CA THR A 409 4.86 23.07 26.80
C THR A 409 5.74 22.10 26.03
N HIS A 410 6.38 21.18 26.74
CA HIS A 410 7.19 20.16 26.10
C HIS A 410 6.29 19.15 25.35
N PRO A 411 6.47 18.95 24.03
CA PRO A 411 5.54 18.14 23.25
C PRO A 411 5.53 16.67 23.66
N LEU A 412 6.63 16.14 24.22
CA LEU A 412 6.70 14.73 24.64
C LEU A 412 6.06 14.46 26.02
N LEU A 413 5.77 15.51 26.79
CA LEU A 413 5.05 15.37 28.06
C LEU A 413 3.55 15.31 27.82
N SER A 414 2.86 14.57 28.69
CA SER A 414 1.40 14.54 28.66
C SER A 414 0.84 15.91 29.07
N SER A 415 -0.36 16.26 28.62
CA SER A 415 -0.99 17.53 29.02
C SER A 415 -1.29 17.62 30.52
N ALA A 416 -1.27 16.49 31.23
CA ALA A 416 -1.46 16.44 32.68
C ALA A 416 -0.17 16.76 33.45
N GLU A 417 1.00 16.48 32.87
CA GLU A 417 2.31 16.68 33.48
C GLU A 417 3.01 17.96 32.99
N ALA A 418 2.66 18.43 31.79
CA ALA A 418 3.33 19.56 31.17
C ALA A 418 3.03 20.89 31.88
N VAL A 419 4.08 21.55 32.37
CA VAL A 419 4.03 22.91 32.91
C VAL A 419 4.24 23.91 31.77
N ARG A 420 3.42 24.96 31.76
CA ARG A 420 3.47 26.04 30.76
C ARG A 420 4.53 27.07 31.14
N ASN A 421 5.42 27.40 30.21
CA ASN A 421 6.46 28.41 30.39
C ASN A 421 6.42 29.43 29.26
N ASP A 422 6.70 30.69 29.57
CA ASP A 422 6.90 31.73 28.57
C ASP A 422 8.39 31.79 28.20
N LEU A 423 8.68 31.97 26.92
CA LEU A 423 10.03 32.04 26.39
C LEU A 423 10.16 33.25 25.47
N LYS A 424 11.16 34.10 25.73
CA LYS A 424 11.57 35.17 24.84
C LYS A 424 13.07 35.06 24.59
N TYR A 425 13.44 34.78 23.35
CA TYR A 425 14.85 34.70 22.93
C TYR A 425 15.16 35.91 22.06
N GLU A 426 16.08 36.76 22.53
CA GLU A 426 16.52 37.96 21.83
C GLU A 426 17.80 37.65 21.04
N ALA A 427 18.01 38.37 19.93
CA ALA A 427 19.28 38.27 19.22
C ALA A 427 20.39 38.85 20.10
N THR A 428 21.35 38.02 20.52
CA THR A 428 22.53 38.50 21.25
C THR A 428 23.29 39.46 20.32
N PRO A 429 23.59 40.71 20.73
CA PRO A 429 24.48 41.55 19.94
C PRO A 429 25.81 40.82 19.83
N SER A 430 26.31 40.67 18.60
CA SER A 430 27.65 40.13 18.35
C SER A 430 28.66 40.94 19.16
N ILE A 431 29.24 40.34 20.20
CA ILE A 431 30.41 40.89 20.86
C ILE A 431 31.50 40.86 19.78
N THR A 432 31.85 42.06 19.33
CA THR A 432 32.77 42.32 18.22
C THR A 432 34.22 42.12 18.64
#